data_AF-X1CA30-F1
#
_entry.id   AF-X1CA30-F1
#
_cell.length_a   1.000
_cell.length_b   1.000
_cell.length_c   1.000
_cell.angle_alpha   90.00
_cell.angle_beta   90.00
_cell.angle_gamma   90.00
#
_symmetry.space_group_name_H-M   'P 1'
#
loop_
_entity.id
_entity.type
_entity.pdbx_description
1 polymer ?
#
loop_
_entity_poly.entity_id
_entity_poly.type
_entity_poly.pdbx_seq_one_letter_code
_entity_poly.pdbx_strand_id
1 'polypeptide(L)' 'EYKFLVGVSLDGPDYLHDHYRKTISQKPTHALVMHGIERLKRNNVEFNILTLINNKTVKKAKSIYYYFICHFFKYFIV' A
#
# COMPACT_ATOMS: atom_id res chain seq x y z
N GLU A 1 15.78 -22.54 3.47
CA GLU A 1 14.50 -21.93 3.04
C GLU A 1 14.25 -20.71 3.91
N TYR A 2 13.96 -19.55 3.31
CA TYR A 2 13.74 -18.31 4.07
C TYR A 2 12.26 -17.91 4.00
N LYS A 3 11.63 -17.75 5.17
CA LYS A 3 10.25 -17.27 5.30
C LYS A 3 10.28 -15.81 5.73
N PHE A 4 10.40 -14.91 4.76
CA PHE A 4 10.31 -13.48 5.02
C PHE A 4 8.84 -13.04 5.00
N LEU A 5 8.41 -12.37 6.07
CA LEU A 5 7.19 -11.57 6.05
C LEU A 5 7.52 -10.18 5.53
N VAL A 6 6.90 -9.76 4.43
CA VAL A 6 7.20 -8.49 3.76
C VAL A 6 6.22 -7.40 4.21
N GLY A 7 6.74 -6.23 4.56
CA GLY A 7 5.93 -5.02 4.73
C GLY A 7 5.91 -4.20 3.44
N VAL A 8 4.73 -3.98 2.86
CA VAL A 8 4.56 -3.12 1.68
C VAL A 8 3.93 -1.82 2.12
N SER A 9 4.62 -0.71 1.90
CA SER A 9 4.06 0.59 2.22
C SER A 9 3.05 1.06 1.18
N LEU A 10 1.80 1.28 1.59
CA LEU A 10 0.71 1.76 0.75
C LEU A 10 -0.26 2.56 1.62
N ASP A 11 -0.60 3.79 1.20
CA ASP A 11 -1.31 4.76 2.06
C ASP A 11 -2.79 4.91 1.69
N GLY A 12 -3.30 4.01 0.83
CA GLY A 12 -4.66 4.03 0.29
C GLY A 12 -4.68 4.23 -1.22
N PRO A 13 -5.77 4.82 -1.77
CA PRO A 13 -5.87 5.17 -3.19
C PRO A 13 -4.71 6.04 -3.68
N ASP A 14 -4.47 6.01 -4.98
CA ASP A 14 -3.44 6.77 -5.71
C ASP A 14 -3.32 8.23 -5.26
N TYR A 15 -4.42 8.98 -5.22
CA TYR A 15 -4.43 10.39 -4.87
C TYR A 15 -4.01 10.67 -3.41
N LEU A 16 -4.11 9.69 -2.50
CA LEU A 16 -3.60 9.80 -1.13
C LEU A 16 -2.14 9.35 -1.05
N HIS A 17 -1.81 8.22 -1.66
CA HIS A 17 -0.45 7.67 -1.65
C HIS A 17 0.54 8.57 -2.38
N ASP A 18 0.22 8.95 -3.61
CA ASP A 18 1.09 9.76 -4.46
C ASP A 18 1.18 11.23 -4.02
N HIS A 19 0.37 11.65 -3.04
CA HIS A 19 0.50 12.99 -2.48
C HIS A 19 1.86 13.18 -1.81
N TYR A 20 2.27 12.19 -1.00
CA TYR A 20 3.54 12.23 -0.25
C TYR A 20 4.59 11.24 -0.78
N ARG A 21 4.18 10.09 -1.32
CA ARG A 21 5.12 9.08 -1.84
C ARG A 21 5.35 9.31 -3.32
N LYS A 22 6.51 9.89 -3.62
CA LYS A 22 6.98 10.15 -4.98
C LYS A 22 8.41 9.69 -5.14
N THR A 23 8.78 9.39 -6.36
CA THR A 23 10.19 9.19 -6.71
C THR A 23 10.98 10.50 -6.55
N ILE A 24 12.32 10.42 -6.57
CA ILE A 24 13.20 11.60 -6.58
C ILE A 24 12.85 12.58 -7.72
N SER A 25 12.38 12.04 -8.86
CA SER A 25 11.92 12.84 -10.01
C SER A 25 10.45 13.30 -9.89
N GLN A 26 9.87 13.27 -8.69
CA GLN A 26 8.49 13.70 -8.39
C GLN A 26 7.37 12.91 -9.11
N LYS A 27 7.68 11.74 -9.66
CA LYS A 27 6.69 10.85 -10.30
C LYS A 27 5.90 10.05 -9.25
N PRO A 28 4.61 9.72 -9.52
CA PRO A 28 3.79 8.88 -8.66
C PRO A 28 4.37 7.48 -8.49
N THR A 29 4.11 6.83 -7.36
CA THR A 29 4.62 5.49 -7.02
C THR A 29 3.53 4.45 -6.80
N HIS A 30 2.27 4.85 -6.64
CA HIS A 30 1.17 3.94 -6.34
C HIS A 30 1.08 2.77 -7.32
N ALA A 31 1.06 3.05 -8.63
CA ALA A 31 1.01 2.02 -9.65
C ALA A 31 2.20 1.05 -9.58
N LEU A 32 3.41 1.55 -9.28
CA LEU A 32 4.61 0.73 -9.12
C LEU A 32 4.49 -0.21 -7.91
N VAL A 33 3.94 0.29 -6.80
CA VAL A 33 3.67 -0.50 -5.60
C VAL A 33 2.66 -1.60 -5.89
N MET A 34 1.55 -1.29 -6.57
CA MET A 34 0.54 -2.28 -6.96
C MET A 34 1.13 -3.35 -7.88
N HIS A 35 1.95 -2.97 -8.87
CA HIS A 35 2.68 -3.94 -9.70
C HIS A 35 3.61 -4.86 -8.88
N GLY A 36 4.27 -4.33 -7.84
CA GLY A 36 5.08 -5.11 -6.92
C GLY A 36 4.26 -6.09 -6.09
N ILE A 37 3.13 -5.64 -5.54
CA ILE A 37 2.17 -6.49 -4.81
C ILE A 37 1.69 -7.65 -5.69
N GLU A 38 1.43 -7.40 -6.96
CA GLU A 38 0.96 -8.43 -7.89
C GLU A 38 2.02 -9.51 -8.11
N ARG A 39 3.30 -9.13 -8.08
CA ARG A 39 4.42 -10.08 -8.11
C ARG A 39 4.52 -10.89 -6.81
N LEU A 40 4.31 -10.26 -5.64
CA LEU A 40 4.29 -10.95 -4.35
C LEU A 40 3.14 -11.99 -4.31
N LYS A 41 1.93 -11.58 -4.72
CA LYS A 41 0.76 -12.46 -4.83
C LYS A 41 1.03 -13.66 -5.74
N ARG A 42 1.60 -13.44 -6.92
CA ARG A 42 1.92 -14.52 -7.89
C ARG A 42 2.93 -15.54 -7.36
N ASN A 43 3.80 -15.13 -6.45
CA ASN A 43 4.80 -16.01 -5.84
C ASN A 43 4.38 -16.54 -4.46
N ASN A 44 3.11 -16.34 -4.06
CA ASN A 44 2.58 -16.74 -2.76
C ASN A 44 3.40 -16.19 -1.58
N VAL A 45 3.98 -14.99 -1.72
CA VAL A 45 4.71 -14.33 -0.64
C VAL A 45 3.72 -13.71 0.34
N GLU A 46 3.89 -13.97 1.63
CA GLU A 46 3.13 -13.34 2.68
C GLU A 46 3.59 -11.88 2.88
N PHE A 47 2.63 -10.96 2.90
CA PHE A 47 2.92 -9.55 3.12
C PHE A 47 1.81 -8.83 3.87
N ASN A 48 2.20 -7.78 4.58
CA ASN A 48 1.31 -6.83 5.23
C ASN A 48 1.38 -5.49 4.51
N ILE A 49 0.26 -4.77 4.47
CA ILE A 49 0.26 -3.37 4.07
C ILE A 49 0.59 -2.48 5.28
N LEU A 50 1.49 -1.51 5.10
CA LEU A 50 1.83 -0.50 6.10
C LEU A 50 1.35 0.86 5.60
N THR A 51 0.49 1.52 6.36
CA THR A 51 -0.11 2.81 5.99
C THR A 51 0.30 3.88 6.97
N LEU A 52 0.89 4.98 6.49
CA LEU A 52 1.22 6.12 7.34
C LEU A 52 0.01 7.04 7.55
N ILE A 53 -0.34 7.30 8.81
CA ILE A 53 -1.35 8.31 9.16
C ILE A 53 -0.75 9.71 9.16
N ASN A 54 -1.37 10.60 8.40
CA ASN A 54 -1.01 12.00 8.24
C ASN A 54 -2.27 12.88 8.17
N ASN A 55 -2.07 14.19 8.03
CA ASN A 55 -3.15 15.19 7.97
C ASN A 55 -4.16 15.00 6.82
N LYS A 56 -3.80 14.28 5.75
CA LYS A 56 -4.70 13.92 4.63
C LYS A 56 -5.41 12.60 4.88
N THR A 57 -4.69 11.56 5.30
CA THR A 57 -5.24 10.21 5.47
C THR A 57 -6.15 10.10 6.69
N VAL A 58 -5.89 10.86 7.76
CA VAL A 58 -6.70 10.85 9.01
C VAL A 58 -8.18 11.17 8.75
N LYS A 59 -8.48 12.02 7.77
CA LYS A 59 -9.86 12.41 7.41
C LYS A 59 -10.54 11.42 6.45
N LYS A 60 -9.85 10.37 6.02
CA LYS A 60 -10.26 9.45 4.95
C LYS A 60 -10.18 7.97 5.34
N ALA A 61 -10.09 7.65 6.64
CA ALA A 61 -9.97 6.29 7.16
C ALA A 61 -10.95 5.29 6.53
N LYS A 62 -12.25 5.64 6.44
CA LYS A 62 -13.29 4.79 5.83
C LYS A 62 -12.99 4.48 4.35
N SER A 63 -12.54 5.47 3.58
CA SER A 63 -12.20 5.29 2.16
C SER A 63 -10.95 4.43 1.98
N ILE A 64 -9.95 4.60 2.86
CA ILE A 64 -8.72 3.80 2.84
C ILE A 64 -9.04 2.35 3.18
N TYR A 65 -9.86 2.13 4.21
CA TYR A 65 -10.31 0.79 4.59
C TYR A 65 -11.03 0.08 3.44
N TYR A 66 -12.03 0.71 2.81
CA TYR A 66 -12.72 0.10 1.66
C TYR A 66 -11.77 -0.16 0.50
N TYR A 67 -10.84 0.75 0.22
CA TYR A 67 -9.83 0.55 -0.80
C TYR A 67 -9.03 -0.73 -0.55
N PHE A 68 -8.59 -0.99 0.68
CA PHE A 68 -7.85 -2.22 1.01
C PHE A 68 -8.71 -3.49 0.91
N ILE A 69 -9.97 -3.43 1.35
CA ILE A 69 -10.91 -4.56 1.21
C ILE A 69 -11.16 -4.87 -0.27
N CYS A 70 -11.38 -3.85 -1.12
CA CYS A 70 -11.58 -4.05 -2.56
C CYS A 70 -10.37 -4.69 -3.26
N HIS A 71 -9.15 -4.48 -2.75
CA HIS A 71 -7.93 -5.09 -3.29
C HIS A 71 -7.55 -6.42 -2.60
N PHE A 72 -8.44 -6.93 -1.74
CA PHE A 72 -8.28 -8.17 -0.98
C PHE A 72 -7.02 -8.20 -0.09
N PHE A 73 -6.65 -7.06 0.49
CA PHE A 73 -5.56 -7.02 1.48
C PHE A 73 -6.08 -7.50 2.84
N LYS A 74 -5.57 -8.66 3.28
CA LYS A 74 -5.99 -9.33 4.51
C LYS A 74 -5.39 -8.72 5.77
N TYR A 75 -4.15 -8.26 5.69
CA TYR A 75 -3.40 -7.75 6.83
C TYR A 75 -2.85 -6.37 6.50
N PHE A 76 -3.31 -5.37 7.22
CA PHE A 76 -2.80 -4.02 7.14
C PHE A 76 -2.63 -3.44 8.53
N ILE A 77 -1.52 -2.75 8.74
CA ILE A 77 -1.16 -2.09 9.99
C ILE A 77 -1.13 -0.60 9.69
N VAL A 78 -1.84 0.14 10.54
CA VAL A 78 -1.99 1.59 10.51
C VAL A 78 -1.15 2.20 11.63
#